data_AF-A0AAU2WUE5-F1
#
_entry.id   AF-A0AAU2WUE5-F1
#
_cell.length_a   1.000
_cell.length_b   1.000
_cell.length_c   1.000
_cell.angle_alpha   90.00
_cell.angle_beta   90.00
_cell.angle_gamma   90.00
#
_symmetry.space_group_name_H-M   'P 1'
#
loop_
_entity.id
_entity.type
_entity.pdbx_description
1 polymer ?
#
loop_
_entity_poly.entity_id
_entity_poly.type
_entity_poly.pdbx_seq_one_letter_code
_entity_poly.pdbx_strand_id
1 'polypeptide(L)'
;MTTAESWTTAADLAAARGRFEAAIPGWRTPAAFGMGTVAPGAGSGPAPTPTPTPASASTSTSTSTPTSASASASGGEVGASVEFPVANAGGAALSAVVLATACGHRAGTASYELTVDQVARAVDLLAPAEAYTAVPHPNMAAWRAILERLRADDGTLRAVAVFVADLADPVADDHDAALRAAISADGS
;
A
#
# COMPACT_ATOMS: atom_id res chain seq x y z
N MET A 1 2.09 -6.94 32.51
CA MET A 1 3.27 -6.61 31.68
C MET A 1 3.31 -7.62 30.56
N THR A 2 2.79 -7.25 29.39
CA THR A 2 2.87 -8.11 28.20
C THR A 2 4.25 -7.87 27.60
N THR A 3 5.12 -8.88 27.62
CA THR A 3 6.44 -8.80 26.97
C THR A 3 6.20 -8.54 25.49
N ALA A 4 6.68 -7.41 24.97
CA ALA A 4 6.69 -7.18 23.53
C ALA A 4 7.53 -8.30 22.91
N GLU A 5 6.92 -9.08 22.02
CA GLU A 5 7.65 -10.07 21.23
C GLU A 5 8.80 -9.36 20.50
N SER A 6 9.99 -9.97 20.45
CA SER A 6 11.16 -9.38 19.79
C SER A 6 11.68 -10.39 18.78
N TRP A 7 11.67 -10.02 17.49
CA TRP A 7 12.12 -10.89 16.41
C TRP A 7 13.58 -10.61 16.12
N THR A 8 14.48 -11.33 16.79
CA THR A 8 15.94 -11.10 16.70
C THR A 8 16.61 -11.93 15.60
N THR A 9 15.87 -12.86 14.98
CA THR A 9 16.40 -13.72 13.91
C THR A 9 15.56 -13.66 12.63
N ALA A 10 16.16 -14.01 11.50
CA ALA A 10 15.43 -14.15 10.23
C ALA A 10 14.32 -15.22 10.32
N ALA A 11 14.51 -16.26 11.14
CA ALA A 11 13.50 -17.27 11.39
C ALA A 11 12.30 -16.70 12.16
N ASP A 12 12.52 -15.80 13.12
CA ASP A 12 11.44 -15.11 13.83
C ASP A 12 10.66 -14.20 12.88
N LEU A 13 11.34 -13.44 12.01
CA LEU A 13 10.67 -12.63 10.98
C LEU A 13 9.83 -13.50 10.02
N ALA A 14 10.36 -14.65 9.61
CA ALA A 14 9.63 -15.59 8.77
C ALA A 14 8.43 -16.22 9.49
N ALA A 15 8.58 -16.56 10.78
CA ALA A 15 7.50 -17.10 11.60
C ALA A 15 6.40 -16.06 11.85
N ALA A 16 6.79 -14.82 12.18
CA ALA A 16 5.89 -13.69 12.33
C ALA A 16 5.11 -13.44 11.04
N ARG A 17 5.80 -13.38 9.89
CA ARG A 17 5.17 -13.29 8.58
C ARG A 17 4.13 -14.38 8.40
N GLY A 18 4.50 -15.64 8.61
CA GLY A 18 3.59 -16.77 8.48
C GLY A 18 2.33 -16.67 9.35
N ARG A 19 2.44 -16.11 10.57
CA ARG A 19 1.27 -15.88 11.44
C ARG A 19 0.34 -14.81 10.88
N PHE A 20 0.88 -13.69 10.39
CA PHE A 20 0.06 -12.64 9.78
C PHE A 20 -0.60 -13.11 8.48
N GLU A 21 0.12 -13.85 7.65
CA GLU A 21 -0.41 -14.43 6.41
C GLU A 21 -1.56 -15.40 6.72
N ALA A 22 -1.41 -16.24 7.74
CA ALA A 22 -2.46 -17.17 8.18
C ALA A 22 -3.67 -16.46 8.82
N ALA A 23 -3.48 -15.27 9.40
CA ALA A 23 -4.56 -14.48 9.98
C ALA A 23 -5.44 -13.80 8.93
N ILE A 24 -4.96 -13.66 7.69
CA ILE A 24 -5.68 -13.04 6.58
C ILE A 24 -6.14 -14.12 5.60
N PRO A 25 -7.39 -14.61 5.70
CA PRO A 25 -7.89 -15.64 4.79
C PRO A 25 -7.94 -15.10 3.35
N GLY A 26 -7.25 -15.79 2.43
CA GLY A 26 -7.14 -15.38 1.04
C GLY A 26 -5.99 -14.40 0.75
N TRP A 27 -5.05 -14.24 1.69
CA TRP A 27 -3.86 -13.40 1.50
C TRP A 27 -3.09 -13.77 0.22
N ARG A 28 -2.76 -12.76 -0.59
CA ARG A 28 -1.75 -12.87 -1.65
C ARG A 28 -0.73 -11.75 -1.51
N THR A 29 0.55 -12.12 -1.61
CA THR A 29 1.64 -11.15 -1.60
C THR A 29 1.51 -10.23 -2.82
N PRO A 30 1.47 -8.90 -2.64
CA PRO A 30 1.48 -7.95 -3.73
C PRO A 30 2.85 -7.92 -4.42
N ALA A 31 2.88 -7.66 -5.72
CA ALA A 31 4.12 -7.41 -6.46
C ALA A 31 4.83 -6.13 -5.97
N ALA A 32 4.04 -5.11 -5.60
CA ALA A 32 4.57 -3.89 -5.01
C ALA A 32 3.63 -3.30 -3.96
N PHE A 33 4.20 -2.57 -2.99
CA PHE A 33 3.41 -1.85 -1.99
C PHE A 33 4.17 -0.64 -1.44
N GLY A 34 3.41 0.32 -0.92
CA GLY A 34 3.95 1.50 -0.25
C GLY A 34 2.93 2.17 0.65
N MET A 35 3.44 2.90 1.64
CA MET A 35 2.65 3.86 2.41
C MET A 35 3.15 5.25 2.07
N GLY A 36 2.25 6.12 1.63
CA GLY A 36 2.56 7.49 1.24
C GLY A 36 1.64 8.50 1.91
N THR A 37 1.95 9.78 1.69
CA THR A 37 1.14 10.90 2.19
C THR A 37 0.60 11.75 1.05
N VAL A 38 -0.67 12.14 1.16
CA VAL A 38 -1.34 13.09 0.27
C VAL A 38 -1.39 14.43 0.98
N ALA A 39 -0.79 15.46 0.37
CA ALA A 39 -0.86 16.83 0.85
C ALA A 39 -2.26 17.44 0.63
N PRO A 40 -2.71 18.39 1.46
CA PRO A 40 -3.99 19.05 1.25
C PRO A 40 -4.05 19.81 -0.09
N GLY A 41 -5.21 19.77 -0.75
CA GLY A 41 -5.43 20.41 -2.07
C GLY A 41 -5.28 19.45 -3.26
N ALA A 42 -4.80 18.25 -3.00
CA ALA A 42 -4.74 17.11 -3.89
C ALA A 42 -6.11 16.40 -3.79
N GLY A 43 -7.00 16.65 -4.75
CA GLY A 43 -8.45 16.41 -4.63
C GLY A 43 -8.86 15.06 -4.04
N SER A 44 -9.82 15.08 -3.09
CA SER A 44 -10.62 13.92 -2.74
C SER A 44 -11.41 13.46 -3.96
N GLY A 45 -10.83 12.55 -4.76
CA GLY A 45 -11.63 11.67 -5.61
C GLY A 45 -12.55 10.80 -4.74
N PRO A 46 -13.72 10.39 -5.24
CA PRO A 46 -14.65 9.59 -4.44
C PRO A 46 -13.95 8.35 -3.91
N ALA A 47 -14.16 8.07 -2.61
CA ALA A 47 -13.63 6.89 -1.92
C ALA A 47 -13.64 5.67 -2.83
N PRO A 48 -12.51 4.93 -2.98
CA PRO A 48 -12.49 3.78 -3.85
C PRO A 48 -13.52 2.79 -3.32
N THR A 49 -14.57 2.55 -4.12
CA THR A 49 -15.37 1.35 -3.95
C THR A 49 -14.36 0.21 -4.12
N PRO A 50 -14.18 -0.69 -3.14
CA PRO A 50 -13.30 -1.83 -3.34
C PRO A 50 -13.89 -2.59 -4.53
N THR A 51 -13.29 -2.42 -5.71
CA THR A 51 -13.70 -3.17 -6.89
C THR A 51 -13.20 -4.58 -6.60
N PRO A 52 -14.07 -5.56 -6.33
CA PRO A 52 -13.62 -6.93 -6.26
C PRO A 52 -13.06 -7.22 -7.65
N THR A 53 -11.74 -7.32 -7.78
CA THR A 53 -11.12 -7.85 -8.99
C THR A 53 -11.73 -9.23 -9.19
N PRO A 54 -12.52 -9.48 -10.25
CA PRO A 54 -13.00 -10.81 -10.50
C PRO A 54 -11.77 -11.67 -10.75
N ALA A 55 -11.58 -12.68 -9.89
CA ALA A 55 -10.66 -13.78 -10.15
C ALA A 55 -10.93 -14.25 -11.58
N SER A 56 -9.86 -14.29 -12.39
CA SER A 56 -9.90 -14.62 -13.82
C SER A 56 -10.83 -15.81 -14.09
N ALA A 57 -12.01 -15.52 -14.61
CA ALA A 57 -12.82 -16.50 -15.29
C ALA A 57 -12.47 -16.40 -16.78
N SER A 58 -11.77 -17.42 -17.25
CA SER A 58 -11.43 -17.56 -18.66
C SER A 58 -12.70 -17.60 -19.54
N THR A 59 -12.60 -16.87 -20.65
CA THR A 59 -13.32 -17.05 -21.94
C THR A 59 -14.84 -16.96 -21.97
N SER A 60 -15.35 -15.89 -22.59
CA SER A 60 -16.34 -16.00 -23.69
C SER A 60 -16.41 -14.70 -24.50
N THR A 61 -16.25 -14.86 -25.81
CA THR A 61 -16.26 -13.85 -26.86
C THR A 61 -17.69 -13.32 -27.08
N SER A 62 -17.89 -12.00 -26.99
CA SER A 62 -19.08 -11.35 -27.53
C SER A 62 -18.69 -10.02 -28.17
N THR A 63 -18.75 -10.00 -29.50
CA THR A 63 -18.55 -8.85 -30.38
C THR A 63 -19.73 -7.88 -30.23
N SER A 64 -19.46 -6.67 -29.74
CA SER A 64 -20.37 -5.52 -29.88
C SER A 64 -19.56 -4.24 -30.00
N THR A 65 -19.58 -3.65 -31.19
CA THR A 65 -19.18 -2.25 -31.48
C THR A 65 -20.21 -1.28 -30.90
N PRO A 66 -19.76 -0.17 -30.31
CA PRO A 66 -20.28 1.14 -30.71
C PRO A 66 -19.13 2.16 -30.90
N THR A 67 -19.04 2.80 -32.06
CA THR A 67 -19.55 4.15 -32.37
C THR A 67 -19.01 5.24 -31.43
N SER A 68 -18.17 6.09 -32.02
CA SER A 68 -17.48 7.23 -31.42
C SER A 68 -18.36 8.17 -30.59
N ALA A 69 -17.83 8.60 -29.45
CA ALA A 69 -18.10 9.91 -28.87
C ALA A 69 -16.77 10.53 -28.46
N SER A 70 -16.41 11.61 -29.13
CA SER A 70 -15.32 12.51 -28.72
C SER A 70 -15.59 13.03 -27.32
N ALA A 71 -14.72 12.72 -26.38
CA ALA A 71 -14.61 13.46 -25.14
C ALA A 71 -13.31 14.28 -25.20
N SER A 72 -13.47 15.57 -25.45
CA SER A 72 -12.47 16.56 -25.11
C SER A 72 -12.22 16.50 -23.60
N ALA A 73 -11.09 15.95 -23.17
CA ALA A 73 -10.61 16.13 -21.81
C ALA A 73 -9.87 17.48 -21.74
N SER A 74 -10.64 18.55 -21.56
CA SER A 74 -10.11 19.80 -21.01
C SER A 74 -10.16 19.70 -19.49
N GLY A 75 -9.00 19.86 -18.85
CA GLY A 75 -8.85 19.89 -17.40
C GLY A 75 -8.06 18.69 -16.89
N GLY A 76 -6.73 18.73 -17.04
CA GLY A 76 -5.87 17.95 -16.17
C GLY A 76 -6.02 18.53 -14.77
N GLU A 77 -6.98 18.02 -14.00
CA GLU A 77 -6.92 18.12 -12.55
C GLU A 77 -5.58 17.51 -12.18
N VAL A 78 -4.72 18.30 -11.53
CA VAL A 78 -3.44 17.81 -11.04
C VAL A 78 -3.80 16.72 -10.05
N GLY A 79 -3.69 15.47 -10.51
CA GLY A 79 -3.98 14.27 -9.73
C GLY A 79 -3.28 14.39 -8.40
N ALA A 80 -3.97 13.94 -7.36
CA ALA A 80 -3.52 14.13 -6.00
C ALA A 80 -2.20 13.39 -5.76
N SER A 81 -1.06 14.06 -6.01
CA SER A 81 0.24 13.42 -6.02
C SER A 81 0.57 12.88 -4.63
N VAL A 82 0.62 11.55 -4.50
CA VAL A 82 1.10 10.88 -3.29
C VAL A 82 2.62 10.90 -3.30
N GLU A 83 3.20 11.29 -2.17
CA GLU A 83 4.62 11.10 -1.91
C GLU A 83 4.84 9.78 -1.17
N PHE A 84 5.62 8.88 -1.77
CA PHE A 84 6.05 7.62 -1.16
C PHE A 84 7.50 7.75 -0.67
N PRO A 85 7.75 7.89 0.64
CA PRO A 85 9.10 7.92 1.18
C PRO A 85 9.86 6.61 0.96
N VAL A 86 9.15 5.48 0.97
CA VAL A 86 9.69 4.16 0.66
C VAL A 86 8.66 3.39 -0.16
N ALA A 87 9.06 2.92 -1.34
CA ALA A 87 8.28 2.06 -2.20
C ALA A 87 8.99 0.71 -2.33
N ASN A 88 8.25 -0.40 -2.23
CA ASN A 88 8.82 -1.73 -2.23
C ASN A 88 8.33 -2.50 -3.46
N ALA A 89 9.26 -3.08 -4.22
CA ALA A 89 8.96 -4.03 -5.29
C ALA A 89 9.57 -5.41 -4.95
N GLY A 90 8.78 -6.47 -5.05
CA GLY A 90 9.26 -7.85 -5.08
C GLY A 90 9.96 -8.43 -3.84
N GLY A 91 9.94 -7.78 -2.66
CA GLY A 91 10.83 -8.23 -1.56
C GLY A 91 10.40 -8.02 -0.11
N ALA A 92 9.49 -7.12 0.24
CA ALA A 92 9.22 -6.78 1.66
C ALA A 92 7.92 -7.40 2.20
N ALA A 93 7.79 -8.74 2.10
CA ALA A 93 6.56 -9.48 2.41
C ALA A 93 6.04 -9.30 3.85
N LEU A 94 6.94 -9.14 4.84
CA LEU A 94 6.52 -8.92 6.24
C LEU A 94 5.84 -7.55 6.42
N SER A 95 6.46 -6.47 5.92
CA SER A 95 5.85 -5.14 5.98
C SER A 95 4.56 -5.08 5.15
N ALA A 96 4.51 -5.78 4.01
CA ALA A 96 3.29 -5.87 3.20
C ALA A 96 2.12 -6.48 3.99
N VAL A 97 2.33 -7.64 4.63
CA VAL A 97 1.26 -8.33 5.38
C VAL A 97 0.89 -7.59 6.67
N VAL A 98 1.83 -6.92 7.33
CA VAL A 98 1.53 -6.06 8.48
C VAL A 98 0.67 -4.86 8.08
N LEU A 99 1.03 -4.19 6.98
CA LEU A 99 0.24 -3.07 6.46
C LEU A 99 -1.16 -3.54 6.06
N ALA A 100 -1.25 -4.69 5.39
CA ALA A 100 -2.52 -5.31 5.03
C ALA A 100 -3.36 -5.70 6.24
N THR A 101 -2.74 -6.15 7.34
CA THR A 101 -3.43 -6.44 8.60
C THR A 101 -4.04 -5.17 9.20
N ALA A 102 -3.36 -4.02 9.08
CA ALA A 102 -3.85 -2.75 9.60
C ALA A 102 -5.00 -2.16 8.78
N CYS A 103 -4.99 -2.29 7.45
CA CYS A 103 -6.04 -1.77 6.56
C CYS A 103 -7.13 -2.78 6.19
N GLY A 104 -6.91 -4.08 6.43
CA GLY A 104 -7.82 -5.16 6.06
C GLY A 104 -7.68 -5.64 4.61
N HIS A 105 -6.58 -5.33 3.94
CA HIS A 105 -6.30 -5.83 2.59
C HIS A 105 -6.06 -7.34 2.57
N ARG A 106 -6.50 -8.01 1.51
CA ARG A 106 -6.36 -9.47 1.35
C ARG A 106 -5.61 -9.84 0.07
N ALA A 107 -6.03 -9.30 -1.07
CA ALA A 107 -5.41 -9.53 -2.36
C ALA A 107 -5.88 -8.48 -3.38
N GLY A 108 -5.16 -8.38 -4.50
CA GLY A 108 -5.49 -7.49 -5.61
C GLY A 108 -4.78 -6.14 -5.55
N THR A 109 -4.93 -5.35 -6.60
CA THR A 109 -4.46 -3.96 -6.61
C THR A 109 -5.51 -3.08 -5.92
N ALA A 110 -5.11 -2.34 -4.89
CA ALA A 110 -6.01 -1.48 -4.13
C ALA A 110 -5.25 -0.39 -3.36
N SER A 111 -5.89 0.79 -3.28
CA SER A 111 -5.43 1.95 -2.52
C SER A 111 -6.39 2.18 -1.33
N TYR A 112 -5.84 2.40 -0.14
CA TYR A 112 -6.59 2.59 1.10
C TYR A 112 -6.14 3.87 1.81
N GLU A 113 -7.07 4.76 2.09
CA GLU A 113 -6.82 5.85 3.02
C GLU A 113 -6.65 5.30 4.44
N LEU A 114 -5.58 5.72 5.11
CA LEU A 114 -5.25 5.31 6.46
C LEU A 114 -5.50 6.44 7.45
N THR A 115 -6.17 6.10 8.54
CA THR A 115 -6.25 6.95 9.72
C THR A 115 -4.93 6.92 10.51
N VAL A 116 -4.70 7.95 11.33
CA VAL A 116 -3.54 8.02 12.24
C VAL A 116 -3.46 6.77 13.14
N ASP A 117 -4.60 6.25 13.59
CA ASP A 117 -4.68 5.05 14.40
C ASP A 117 -4.24 3.79 13.63
N GLN A 118 -4.66 3.66 12.36
CA GLN A 118 -4.22 2.56 11.50
C GLN A 118 -2.72 2.61 11.21
N VAL A 119 -2.16 3.80 10.98
CA VAL A 119 -0.69 3.96 10.82
C VAL A 119 0.02 3.61 12.13
N ALA A 120 -0.47 4.10 13.27
CA ALA A 120 0.11 3.78 14.58
C ALA A 120 0.06 2.27 14.88
N ARG A 121 -1.05 1.62 14.55
CA ARG A 121 -1.21 0.16 14.66
C ARG A 121 -0.23 -0.60 13.76
N ALA A 122 -0.03 -0.16 12.52
CA ALA A 122 0.94 -0.80 11.62
C ALA A 122 2.37 -0.70 12.16
N VAL A 123 2.74 0.45 12.72
CA VAL A 123 4.04 0.67 13.39
C VAL A 123 4.17 -0.24 14.62
N ASP A 124 3.14 -0.34 15.46
CA ASP A 124 3.15 -1.19 16.66
C ASP A 124 3.31 -2.69 16.32
N LEU A 125 2.60 -3.16 15.29
CA LEU A 125 2.70 -4.53 14.80
C LEU A 125 4.08 -4.86 14.20
N LEU A 126 4.77 -3.87 13.62
CA LEU A 126 6.10 -4.04 13.03
C LEU A 126 7.24 -3.79 14.04
N ALA A 127 6.97 -3.13 15.18
CA ALA A 127 7.98 -2.80 16.20
C ALA A 127 8.84 -3.98 16.66
N PRO A 128 8.30 -5.22 16.85
CA PRO A 128 9.12 -6.40 17.14
C PRO A 128 10.25 -6.68 16.15
N ALA A 129 10.11 -6.25 14.88
CA ALA A 129 11.12 -6.45 13.84
C ALA A 129 12.37 -5.58 14.05
N GLU A 130 12.28 -4.48 14.81
CA GLU A 130 13.43 -3.62 15.12
C GLU A 130 14.53 -4.36 15.91
N ALA A 131 14.16 -5.46 16.59
CA ALA A 131 15.11 -6.32 17.27
C ALA A 131 16.07 -7.05 16.30
N TYR A 132 15.71 -7.17 15.03
CA TYR A 132 16.58 -7.69 13.97
C TYR A 132 17.42 -6.56 13.37
N THR A 133 18.62 -6.31 13.91
CA THR A 133 19.50 -5.22 13.47
C THR A 133 20.41 -5.58 12.29
N ALA A 134 20.36 -6.82 11.81
CA ALA A 134 21.22 -7.29 10.72
C ALA A 134 20.87 -6.65 9.35
N VAL A 135 19.66 -6.11 9.20
CA VAL A 135 19.21 -5.42 7.99
C VAL A 135 18.49 -4.13 8.40
N PRO A 136 18.77 -2.98 7.76
CA PRO A 136 18.02 -1.76 8.01
C PRO A 136 16.55 -1.94 7.61
N HIS A 137 15.64 -1.33 8.39
CA HIS A 137 14.19 -1.39 8.14
C HIS A 137 13.68 -0.05 7.59
N PRO A 138 13.89 0.27 6.30
CA PRO A 138 13.49 1.56 5.73
C PRO A 138 11.99 1.80 5.86
N ASN A 139 11.16 0.75 5.73
CA ASN A 139 9.71 0.83 5.92
C ASN A 139 9.34 1.32 7.33
N MET A 140 10.01 0.83 8.37
CA MET A 140 9.70 1.22 9.75
C MET A 140 10.04 2.69 10.00
N ALA A 141 11.20 3.14 9.53
CA ALA A 141 11.62 4.55 9.61
C ALA A 141 10.64 5.46 8.87
N ALA A 142 10.24 5.07 7.65
CA ALA A 142 9.27 5.81 6.84
C ALA A 142 7.89 5.91 7.50
N TRP A 143 7.37 4.81 8.05
CA TRP A 143 6.06 4.80 8.70
C TRP A 143 6.04 5.64 9.97
N ARG A 144 7.15 5.66 10.74
CA ARG A 144 7.29 6.57 11.89
C ARG A 144 7.27 8.02 11.46
N ALA A 145 8.05 8.39 10.44
CA ALA A 145 8.07 9.75 9.93
C ALA A 145 6.69 10.20 9.40
N ILE A 146 5.94 9.31 8.74
CA ILE A 146 4.55 9.57 8.34
C ILE A 146 3.66 9.80 9.56
N LEU A 147 3.74 8.93 10.57
CA LEU A 147 2.95 9.06 11.79
C LEU A 147 3.21 10.37 12.54
N GLU A 148 4.48 10.77 12.63
CA GLU A 148 4.87 12.05 13.25
C GLU A 148 4.30 13.24 12.48
N ARG A 149 4.40 13.23 11.15
CA ARG A 149 3.81 14.28 10.30
C ARG A 149 2.29 14.36 10.45
N LEU A 150 1.60 13.22 10.43
CA LEU A 150 0.14 13.16 10.61
C LEU A 150 -0.32 13.67 11.98
N ARG A 151 0.48 13.47 13.03
CA ARG A 151 0.16 13.95 14.39
C ARG A 151 0.45 15.43 14.59
N ALA A 152 1.45 15.95 13.88
CA ALA A 152 1.82 17.36 13.92
C ALA A 152 0.90 18.24 13.06
N ASP A 153 0.27 17.64 12.06
CA ASP A 153 -0.66 18.31 11.15
C ASP A 153 -2.09 18.40 11.74
N ASP A 154 -2.78 19.50 11.44
CA ASP A 154 -4.16 19.78 11.91
C ASP A 154 -5.25 18.96 11.19
N GLY A 155 -4.90 17.80 10.64
CA GLY A 155 -5.82 16.91 9.94
C GLY A 155 -6.09 17.34 8.49
N THR A 156 -5.12 17.96 7.83
CA THR A 156 -5.10 18.28 6.39
C THR A 156 -4.31 17.24 5.57
N LEU A 157 -3.26 16.64 6.16
CA LEU A 157 -2.46 15.56 5.59
C LEU A 157 -3.22 14.24 5.68
N ARG A 158 -3.18 13.42 4.62
CA ARG A 158 -3.74 12.07 4.61
C ARG A 158 -2.62 11.06 4.37
N ALA A 159 -2.74 9.87 4.95
CA ALA A 159 -1.90 8.74 4.59
C ALA A 159 -2.68 7.77 3.70
N VAL A 160 -1.99 7.18 2.73
CA VAL A 160 -2.57 6.19 1.81
C VAL A 160 -1.63 4.99 1.76
N ALA A 161 -2.19 3.78 1.90
CA ALA A 161 -1.50 2.54 1.58
C ALA A 161 -1.91 2.05 0.20
N VAL A 162 -0.93 1.73 -0.64
CA VAL A 162 -1.16 1.21 -1.99
C VAL A 162 -0.57 -0.18 -2.08
N PHE A 163 -1.35 -1.10 -2.64
CA PHE A 163 -0.97 -2.47 -2.94
C PHE A 163 -1.16 -2.70 -4.43
N VAL A 164 -0.17 -3.27 -5.10
CA VAL A 164 -0.22 -3.61 -6.53
C VAL A 164 -0.02 -5.11 -6.64
N ALA A 165 -1.02 -5.82 -7.17
CA ALA A 165 -0.96 -7.27 -7.32
C ALA A 165 0.05 -7.68 -8.39
N ASP A 166 0.05 -6.99 -9.53
CA ASP A 166 0.96 -7.24 -10.65
C ASP A 166 1.39 -5.92 -11.30
N LEU A 167 2.69 -5.77 -11.55
CA LEU A 167 3.23 -4.54 -12.15
C LEU A 167 2.98 -4.44 -13.65
N ALA A 168 2.64 -5.55 -14.32
CA ALA A 168 2.26 -5.59 -15.73
C ALA A 168 0.76 -5.30 -15.95
N ASP A 169 -0.07 -5.34 -14.90
CA ASP A 169 -1.45 -4.88 -14.97
C ASP A 169 -1.51 -3.38 -15.29
N PRO A 170 -2.58 -2.91 -15.96
CA PRO A 170 -2.78 -1.49 -16.20
C PRO A 170 -2.84 -0.72 -14.87
N VAL A 171 -2.44 0.55 -14.92
CA VAL A 171 -2.54 1.46 -13.77
C VAL A 171 -3.99 1.56 -13.32
N ALA A 172 -4.24 1.22 -12.07
CA ALA A 172 -5.58 1.23 -11.48
C ALA A 172 -6.03 2.66 -11.14
N ASP A 173 -5.13 3.47 -10.57
CA ASP A 173 -5.40 4.82 -10.08
C ASP A 173 -4.14 5.69 -9.99
N ASP A 174 -4.30 6.98 -9.68
CA ASP A 174 -3.21 7.96 -9.56
C ASP A 174 -2.19 7.56 -8.48
N HIS A 175 -2.66 6.95 -7.38
CA HIS A 175 -1.78 6.48 -6.31
C HIS A 175 -0.94 5.28 -6.74
N ASP A 176 -1.51 4.38 -7.54
CA ASP A 176 -0.80 3.28 -8.19
C ASP A 176 0.26 3.80 -9.18
N ALA A 177 -0.07 4.78 -10.03
CA ALA A 177 0.91 5.43 -10.90
C ALA A 177 2.06 6.05 -10.11
N ALA A 178 1.76 6.78 -9.03
CA ALA A 178 2.76 7.39 -8.17
C ALA A 178 3.66 6.34 -7.48
N LEU A 179 3.11 5.20 -7.07
CA LEU A 179 3.89 4.11 -6.49
C LEU A 179 4.84 3.50 -7.53
N ARG A 180 4.36 3.21 -8.75
CA ARG A 180 5.19 2.68 -9.84
C ARG A 180 6.30 3.65 -10.23
N ALA A 181 6.02 4.96 -10.24
CA ALA A 181 7.02 5.99 -10.48
C ALA A 181 8.08 6.03 -9.38
N ALA A 182 7.69 5.94 -8.10
CA ALA A 182 8.63 5.89 -6.98
C ALA A 182 9.56 4.67 -7.04
N ILE A 183 9.02 3.49 -7.38
CA ILE A 183 9.82 2.26 -7.58
C ILE A 183 10.85 2.44 -8.69
N SER A 184 10.43 3.07 -9.79
CA SER A 184 11.31 3.32 -10.95
C SER A 184 12.41 4.32 -10.62
N ALA A 185 12.15 5.25 -9.70
CA ALA A 185 13.13 6.25 -9.24
C ALA A 185 14.17 5.68 -8.26
N ASP A 186 13.78 4.71 -7.42
CA ASP A 186 14.67 4.06 -6.45
C ASP A 186 15.63 3.04 -7.11
N GLY A 187 15.27 2.52 -8.29
CA GLY A 187 16.06 1.54 -9.04
C GLY A 187 17.16 2.10 -9.94
N SER A 188 17.45 3.40 -9.91
CA SER A 188 18.32 4.10 -10.87
C SER A 188 19.67 4.55 -10.33
#